data_AF-A0A4Y7IH20-F1
#
_entry.id   AF-A0A4Y7IH20-F1
#
_cell.length_a   1.000
_cell.length_b   1.000
_cell.length_c   1.000
_cell.angle_alpha   90.00
_cell.angle_beta   90.00
_cell.angle_gamma   90.00
#
_symmetry.space_group_name_H-M   'P 1'
#
loop_
_entity.id
_entity.type
_entity.pdbx_description
1 polymer ?
#
loop_
_entity_poly.entity_id
_entity_poly.type
_entity_poly.pdbx_seq_one_letter_code
_entity_poly.pdbx_strand_id
1 'polypeptide(L)'
;MMYYRKAIMLQSYLERISPGDTEATLSAKEAFDTQGFELSPEARAQADLKFTYVVTCQIYGKQKEQQKPEAADIAMLMQRHEALRVAFIDVVETLKEGRVHTEYYSKLVKADDNGKDKEIYSVKLPGDPKLGEGKPENQNHAIIFTRGSAVQTIDMNQDNYFEEALKMRNLLEEFYHDHGIRPPTILGVREHVFTGSVSSLASFMSNQETSFVTLGQRVLANPLKVRMHYGHPDVFDRVFHITRGGISKASRVINISEDIYAGFNSTLRQGNITHHEYIQVGKGRDVGLNQIAVFEGKVASGNGEQVLSRDIYRLGQLFDFFRMLSFYFTTVGFYFCTMLTVLTVYIFLYGKIYLALSGAGESIMEKANVLQNTALTAALNTQFLFQIGVFTAIPMILGFILEQGFLRVHRL
;
A
#
# COMPACT_ATOMS: atom_id res chain seq x y z
N MET A 1 15.18 -1.82 -5.19
CA MET A 1 14.75 -2.35 -3.87
C MET A 1 15.86 -2.28 -2.81
N MET A 2 17.09 -1.88 -3.16
CA MET A 2 18.29 -2.10 -2.32
C MET A 2 18.83 -0.87 -1.60
N TYR A 3 18.11 0.25 -1.67
CA TYR A 3 18.61 1.49 -1.08
C TYR A 3 18.62 1.48 0.44
N TYR A 4 17.77 0.68 1.13
CA TYR A 4 17.88 0.55 2.58
C TYR A 4 19.21 -0.06 3.02
N ARG A 5 19.63 -1.17 2.41
CA ARG A 5 20.93 -1.77 2.73
C ARG A 5 22.06 -0.78 2.47
N LYS A 6 22.04 -0.12 1.30
CA LYS A 6 23.04 0.88 0.93
C LYS A 6 23.06 2.08 1.88
N ALA A 7 21.88 2.55 2.30
CA ALA A 7 21.71 3.63 3.26
C ALA A 7 22.27 3.26 4.64
N ILE A 8 21.98 2.05 5.13
CA ILE A 8 22.50 1.55 6.42
C ILE A 8 24.02 1.39 6.35
N MET A 9 24.57 0.86 5.25
CA MET A 9 26.03 0.76 5.09
C MET A 9 26.68 2.14 5.11
N LEU A 10 26.12 3.11 4.38
CA LEU A 10 26.64 4.48 4.37
C LEU A 10 26.56 5.12 5.76
N GLN A 11 25.43 5.00 6.45
CA GLN A 11 25.25 5.51 7.81
C GLN A 11 26.26 4.90 8.78
N SER A 12 26.40 3.57 8.78
CA SER A 12 27.36 2.86 9.61
C SER A 12 28.81 3.28 9.33
N TYR A 13 29.14 3.55 8.07
CA TYR A 13 30.47 4.02 7.69
C TYR A 13 30.73 5.46 8.18
N LEU A 14 29.76 6.36 8.02
CA LEU A 14 29.87 7.76 8.43
C LEU A 14 29.85 7.97 9.95
N GLU A 15 29.04 7.19 10.68
CA GLU A 15 29.02 7.22 12.16
C GLU A 15 30.38 6.82 12.76
N ARG A 16 31.13 5.97 12.06
CA ARG A 16 32.49 5.59 12.46
C ARG A 16 33.54 6.66 12.14
N ILE A 17 33.38 7.36 11.01
CA ILE A 17 34.31 8.42 10.58
C ILE A 17 34.07 9.72 11.35
N SER A 18 32.84 9.93 11.85
CA SER A 18 32.53 11.02 12.77
C SER A 18 33.15 10.73 14.13
N PRO A 19 34.19 11.47 14.56
CA PRO A 19 34.91 11.13 15.76
C PRO A 19 34.05 11.41 17.00
N GLY A 20 33.84 10.37 17.79
CA GLY A 20 33.37 10.46 19.17
C GLY A 20 34.45 10.89 20.16
N ASP A 21 35.66 11.23 19.71
CA ASP A 21 36.73 11.73 20.55
C ASP A 21 37.35 13.00 19.98
N THR A 22 37.53 13.97 20.88
CA THR A 22 38.22 15.23 20.68
C THR A 22 39.65 14.96 20.21
N GLU A 23 40.15 15.73 19.24
CA GLU A 23 41.56 15.75 18.76
C GLU A 23 42.02 14.79 17.63
N ALA A 24 41.20 14.52 16.63
CA ALA A 24 41.73 14.13 15.31
C ALA A 24 41.12 14.99 14.22
N THR A 25 41.88 15.99 13.78
CA THR A 25 41.58 16.82 12.61
C THR A 25 41.69 15.97 11.35
N LEU A 26 40.70 15.11 11.09
CA LEU A 26 40.50 14.53 9.77
C LEU A 26 40.38 15.69 8.78
N SER A 27 41.24 15.70 7.76
CA SER A 27 41.16 16.74 6.74
C SER A 27 39.78 16.64 6.11
N ALA A 28 39.09 17.77 5.91
CA ALA A 28 37.75 17.79 5.32
C ALA A 28 37.65 17.00 4.00
N LYS A 29 38.76 16.73 3.30
CA LYS A 29 38.82 15.88 2.10
C LYS A 29 38.53 14.39 2.34
N GLU A 30 38.87 13.82 3.49
CA GLU A 30 38.61 12.38 3.77
C GLU A 30 37.16 12.13 4.20
N ALA A 31 36.50 13.12 4.82
CA ALA A 31 35.09 13.05 5.18
C ALA A 31 34.12 13.04 3.97
N PHE A 32 34.60 13.47 2.78
CA PHE A 32 33.80 13.48 1.54
C PHE A 32 34.07 12.27 0.63
N ASP A 33 34.98 11.36 0.98
CA ASP A 33 35.17 10.12 0.21
C ASP A 33 34.12 9.07 0.59
N THR A 34 32.88 9.31 0.15
CA THR A 34 31.76 8.40 0.35
C THR A 34 31.77 7.24 -0.65
N GLN A 35 32.88 6.93 -1.33
CA GLN A 35 32.95 5.78 -2.24
C GLN A 35 33.45 4.51 -1.53
N GLY A 36 34.17 4.63 -0.42
CA GLY A 36 34.77 3.50 0.30
C GLY A 36 33.80 2.61 1.08
N PHE A 37 32.59 3.08 1.41
CA PHE A 37 31.68 2.33 2.29
C PHE A 37 31.18 1.01 1.68
N GLU A 38 31.06 0.94 0.36
CA GLU A 38 30.66 -0.29 -0.33
C GLU A 38 31.70 -1.40 -0.13
N LEU A 39 32.96 -1.05 0.11
CA LEU A 39 34.06 -2.00 0.33
C LEU A 39 34.30 -2.30 1.81
N SER A 40 33.69 -1.57 2.76
CA SER A 40 33.88 -1.81 4.20
C SER A 40 33.19 -3.10 4.64
N PRO A 41 33.94 -4.11 5.11
CA PRO A 41 33.36 -5.35 5.61
C PRO A 41 32.48 -5.14 6.84
N GLU A 42 32.83 -4.18 7.71
CA GLU A 42 32.07 -3.88 8.92
C GLU A 42 30.74 -3.20 8.61
N ALA A 43 30.73 -2.23 7.69
CA ALA A 43 29.48 -1.59 7.26
C ALA A 43 28.52 -2.60 6.60
N ARG A 44 29.06 -3.52 5.79
CA ARG A 44 28.30 -4.65 5.24
C ARG A 44 27.72 -5.53 6.35
N ALA A 45 28.53 -5.93 7.31
CA ALA A 45 28.09 -6.77 8.43
C ALA A 45 26.98 -6.09 9.26
N GLN A 46 27.12 -4.79 9.56
CA GLN A 46 26.08 -4.04 10.27
C GLN A 46 24.77 -3.99 9.47
N ALA A 47 24.85 -3.72 8.16
CA ALA A 47 23.66 -3.70 7.32
C ALA A 47 22.96 -5.06 7.26
N ASP A 48 23.71 -6.16 7.17
CA ASP A 48 23.17 -7.52 7.12
C ASP A 48 22.57 -7.98 8.48
N LEU A 49 23.04 -7.41 9.60
CA LEU A 49 22.44 -7.62 10.92
C LEU A 49 21.11 -6.86 11.10
N LYS A 50 21.01 -5.67 10.50
CA LYS A 50 19.88 -4.75 10.71
C LYS A 50 18.77 -4.89 9.67
N PHE A 51 19.09 -5.38 8.47
CA PHE A 51 18.15 -5.45 7.36
C PHE A 51 18.25 -6.80 6.64
N THR A 52 17.09 -7.36 6.29
CA THR A 52 17.00 -8.55 5.43
C THR A 52 15.85 -8.34 4.47
N TYR A 53 16.07 -8.67 3.20
CA TYR A 53 15.07 -8.53 2.17
C TYR A 53 14.54 -9.90 1.75
N VAL A 54 13.26 -10.18 2.01
CA VAL A 54 12.62 -11.45 1.69
C VAL A 54 11.67 -11.23 0.52
N VAL A 55 11.97 -11.86 -0.60
CA VAL A 55 11.10 -11.92 -1.78
C VAL A 55 10.33 -13.23 -1.76
N THR A 56 9.03 -13.14 -1.96
CA THR A 56 8.12 -14.29 -1.89
C THR A 56 7.72 -14.71 -3.30
N CYS A 57 8.18 -15.88 -3.73
CA CYS A 57 7.89 -16.44 -5.04
C CYS A 57 7.36 -17.86 -4.85
N GLN A 58 6.07 -18.03 -4.53
CA GLN A 58 5.50 -19.34 -4.16
C GLN A 58 5.83 -20.48 -5.14
N ILE A 59 5.92 -20.19 -6.44
CA ILE A 59 6.12 -21.19 -7.50
C ILE A 59 7.58 -21.38 -7.90
N TYR A 60 8.53 -20.72 -7.23
CA TYR A 60 9.94 -20.76 -7.59
C TYR A 60 10.50 -22.19 -7.63
N GLY A 61 10.13 -23.05 -6.67
CA GLY A 61 10.53 -24.46 -6.67
C GLY A 61 10.11 -25.20 -7.95
N LYS A 62 8.84 -25.05 -8.36
CA LYS A 62 8.32 -25.63 -9.62
C LYS A 62 8.99 -25.03 -10.85
N GLN A 63 9.23 -23.72 -10.87
CA GLN A 63 9.92 -23.06 -11.98
C GLN A 63 11.36 -23.58 -12.12
N LYS A 64 12.03 -23.85 -11.00
CA LYS A 64 13.38 -24.43 -10.97
C LYS A 64 13.39 -25.86 -11.51
N GLU A 65 12.47 -26.71 -11.07
CA GLU A 65 12.31 -28.07 -11.59
C GLU A 65 12.04 -28.08 -13.11
N GLN A 66 11.24 -27.13 -13.59
CA GLN A 66 10.88 -26.97 -15.00
C GLN A 66 11.94 -26.23 -15.83
N GLN A 67 13.06 -25.80 -15.21
CA GLN A 67 14.12 -25.01 -15.87
C GLN A 67 13.60 -23.76 -16.58
N LYS A 68 12.62 -23.08 -15.97
CA LYS A 68 12.02 -21.88 -16.51
C LYS A 68 12.97 -20.67 -16.41
N PRO A 69 12.96 -19.74 -17.39
CA PRO A 69 13.83 -18.56 -17.38
C PRO A 69 13.62 -17.70 -16.13
N GLU A 70 12.40 -17.61 -15.60
CA GLU A 70 12.10 -16.84 -14.39
C GLU A 70 12.85 -17.36 -13.16
N ALA A 71 13.12 -18.67 -13.07
CA ALA A 71 13.94 -19.23 -11.99
C ALA A 71 15.41 -18.82 -12.11
N ALA A 72 15.93 -18.71 -13.35
CA ALA A 72 17.28 -18.23 -13.61
C ALA A 72 17.42 -16.74 -13.27
N ASP A 73 16.41 -15.93 -13.61
CA ASP A 73 16.38 -14.51 -13.26
C ASP A 73 16.35 -14.30 -11.74
N ILE A 74 15.54 -15.07 -11.01
CA ILE A 74 15.51 -15.04 -9.54
C ILE A 74 16.86 -15.47 -8.94
N ALA A 75 17.50 -16.51 -9.48
CA ALA A 75 18.83 -16.94 -9.03
C ALA A 75 19.88 -15.85 -9.28
N MET A 76 19.86 -15.21 -10.45
CA MET A 76 20.73 -14.07 -10.77
C MET A 76 20.51 -12.89 -9.79
N LEU A 77 19.26 -12.58 -9.43
CA LEU A 77 18.96 -11.54 -8.44
C LEU A 77 19.52 -11.90 -7.06
N MET A 78 19.43 -13.16 -6.63
CA MET A 78 20.02 -13.62 -5.36
C MET A 78 21.55 -13.50 -5.36
N GLN A 79 22.20 -13.79 -6.50
CA GLN A 79 23.65 -13.64 -6.64
C GLN A 79 24.07 -12.16 -6.62
N ARG A 80 23.31 -11.30 -7.31
CA ARG A 80 23.60 -9.87 -7.40
C ARG A 80 23.39 -9.14 -6.07
N HIS A 81 22.53 -9.67 -5.21
CA HIS A 81 22.11 -9.00 -3.98
C HIS A 81 22.30 -9.89 -2.75
N GLU A 82 23.42 -9.69 -2.05
CA GLU A 82 23.84 -10.48 -0.89
C GLU A 82 22.79 -10.61 0.23
N ALA A 83 21.97 -9.57 0.46
CA ALA A 83 20.92 -9.55 1.48
C ALA A 83 19.56 -10.11 1.01
N LEU A 84 19.41 -10.42 -0.28
CA LEU A 84 18.18 -10.97 -0.84
C LEU A 84 18.01 -12.42 -0.40
N ARG A 85 16.81 -12.75 0.06
CA ARG A 85 16.36 -14.10 0.39
C ARG A 85 15.10 -14.39 -0.39
N VAL A 86 14.96 -15.60 -0.88
CA VAL A 86 13.76 -16.02 -1.60
C VAL A 86 13.02 -17.05 -0.78
N ALA A 87 11.76 -16.74 -0.48
CA ALA A 87 10.82 -17.66 0.16
C ALA A 87 9.90 -18.26 -0.91
N PHE A 88 9.71 -19.58 -0.87
CA PHE A 88 8.83 -20.28 -1.81
C PHE A 88 8.17 -21.51 -1.18
N ILE A 89 7.18 -22.07 -1.88
CA ILE A 89 6.51 -23.31 -1.48
C ILE A 89 7.09 -24.46 -2.28
N ASP A 90 7.64 -25.43 -1.56
CA ASP A 90 8.15 -26.68 -2.11
C ASP A 90 7.11 -27.79 -1.89
N VAL A 91 6.88 -28.59 -2.93
CA VAL A 91 5.84 -29.63 -2.94
C VAL A 91 6.52 -30.97 -3.17
N VAL A 92 6.52 -31.81 -2.14
CA VAL A 92 7.21 -33.10 -2.17
C VAL A 92 6.17 -34.21 -2.16
N GLU A 93 6.17 -35.02 -3.21
CA GLU A 93 5.35 -36.23 -3.26
C GLU A 93 6.14 -37.42 -2.69
N THR A 94 5.58 -38.07 -1.67
CA THR A 94 6.19 -39.24 -1.03
C THR A 94 5.23 -40.42 -1.12
N LEU A 95 5.76 -41.62 -1.34
CA LEU A 95 4.98 -42.86 -1.29
C LEU A 95 5.02 -43.40 0.15
N LYS A 96 3.88 -43.33 0.85
CA LYS A 96 3.69 -43.97 2.16
C LYS A 96 2.58 -45.02 2.02
N GLU A 97 2.90 -46.28 2.34
CA GLU A 97 1.94 -47.40 2.31
C GLU A 97 1.23 -47.58 0.95
N GLY A 98 1.94 -47.34 -0.15
CA GLY A 98 1.37 -47.46 -1.51
C GLY A 98 0.42 -46.34 -1.91
N ARG A 99 0.25 -45.29 -1.09
CA ARG A 99 -0.51 -44.08 -1.41
C ARG A 99 0.44 -42.89 -1.60
N VAL A 100 0.14 -42.06 -2.58
CA VAL A 100 0.85 -40.79 -2.81
C VAL A 100 0.43 -39.80 -1.73
N HIS A 101 1.39 -39.34 -0.94
CA HIS A 101 1.20 -38.32 0.08
C HIS A 101 1.98 -37.07 -0.32
N THR A 102 1.26 -35.99 -0.56
CA THR A 102 1.84 -34.68 -0.87
C THR A 102 2.14 -33.92 0.42
N GLU A 103 3.40 -33.52 0.59
CA GLU A 103 3.85 -32.69 1.70
C GLU A 103 4.26 -31.31 1.18
N TYR A 104 3.90 -30.27 1.93
CA TYR A 104 4.16 -28.87 1.57
C TYR A 104 5.18 -28.29 2.54
N TYR A 105 6.18 -27.59 2.01
CA TYR A 105 7.23 -26.94 2.81
C TYR A 105 7.35 -25.46 2.41
N SER A 106 7.36 -24.57 3.40
CA SER A 106 7.81 -23.18 3.19
C SER A 106 9.32 -23.17 3.34
N LYS A 107 10.04 -22.82 2.27
CA LYS A 107 11.50 -22.79 2.23
C LYS A 107 12.03 -21.39 2.08
N LEU A 108 13.17 -21.11 2.70
CA LEU A 108 13.95 -19.88 2.52
C LEU A 108 15.32 -20.22 1.97
N VAL A 109 15.69 -19.61 0.85
CA VAL A 109 17.00 -19.81 0.20
C VAL A 109 17.75 -18.49 0.05
N LYS A 110 19.07 -18.60 -0.13
CA LYS A 110 19.98 -17.54 -0.58
C LYS A 110 20.98 -18.08 -1.59
N ALA A 111 21.66 -17.21 -2.32
CA ALA A 111 22.85 -17.61 -3.05
C ALA A 111 24.00 -17.97 -2.08
N ASP A 112 24.71 -19.06 -2.37
CA ASP A 112 26.02 -19.37 -1.78
C ASP A 112 27.16 -18.64 -2.51
N ASP A 113 28.38 -18.84 -2.03
CA ASP A 113 29.58 -18.20 -2.58
C ASP A 113 29.88 -18.64 -4.03
N ASN A 114 29.30 -19.75 -4.49
CA ASN A 114 29.39 -20.26 -5.85
C ASN A 114 28.15 -19.91 -6.69
N GLY A 115 27.26 -19.06 -6.17
CA GLY A 115 26.02 -18.64 -6.81
C GLY A 115 24.92 -19.72 -6.88
N LYS A 116 25.05 -20.83 -6.17
CA LYS A 116 24.01 -21.87 -6.08
C LYS A 116 23.04 -21.57 -4.94
N ASP A 117 21.82 -22.06 -5.08
CA ASP A 117 20.81 -21.92 -4.03
C ASP A 117 21.20 -22.74 -2.80
N LYS A 118 21.35 -22.05 -1.68
CA LYS A 118 21.56 -22.62 -0.36
C LYS A 118 20.28 -22.49 0.46
N GLU A 119 19.73 -23.63 0.85
CA GLU A 119 18.62 -23.71 1.79
C GLU A 119 19.07 -23.20 3.16
N ILE A 120 18.31 -22.25 3.72
CA ILE A 120 18.51 -21.71 5.06
C ILE A 120 17.52 -22.36 6.03
N TYR A 121 16.25 -22.40 5.63
CA TYR A 121 15.17 -22.96 6.42
C TYR A 121 14.23 -23.78 5.53
N SER A 122 13.69 -24.84 6.12
CA SER A 122 12.61 -25.64 5.56
C SER A 122 11.61 -25.93 6.67
N VAL A 123 10.39 -25.41 6.52
CA VAL A 123 9.31 -25.52 7.50
C VAL A 123 8.16 -26.28 6.88
N LYS A 124 7.85 -27.45 7.46
CA LYS A 124 6.70 -28.25 7.02
C LYS A 124 5.40 -27.51 7.33
N LEU A 125 4.56 -27.36 6.31
CA LEU A 125 3.24 -26.75 6.42
C LEU A 125 2.17 -27.81 6.73
N PRO A 126 1.06 -27.43 7.39
CA PRO A 126 -0.01 -28.37 7.74
C PRO A 126 -0.83 -28.86 6.52
N GLY A 127 -0.67 -28.23 5.37
CA GLY A 127 -1.38 -28.55 4.13
C GLY A 127 -0.98 -27.58 3.01
N ASP A 128 -1.75 -27.58 1.91
CA ASP A 128 -1.56 -26.63 0.82
C ASP A 128 -1.83 -25.19 1.32
N PRO A 129 -0.84 -24.29 1.30
CA PRO A 129 -1.06 -22.90 1.70
C PRO A 129 -1.92 -22.12 0.70
N LYS A 130 -2.17 -22.67 -0.51
CA LYS A 130 -2.93 -22.00 -1.57
C LYS A 130 -4.43 -22.16 -1.38
N LEU A 131 -5.04 -21.17 -0.75
CA LEU A 131 -6.46 -21.05 -0.50
C LEU A 131 -7.19 -20.23 -1.58
N GLY A 132 -6.59 -19.15 -2.11
CA GLY A 132 -7.17 -18.23 -3.09
C GLY A 132 -6.15 -17.25 -3.65
N GLU A 133 -6.20 -15.99 -3.23
CA GLU A 133 -5.35 -14.92 -3.76
C GLU A 133 -3.86 -15.14 -3.45
N GLY A 134 -3.00 -14.95 -4.45
CA GLY A 134 -1.56 -15.24 -4.32
C GLY A 134 -0.79 -14.28 -3.41
N LYS A 135 -1.18 -12.99 -3.32
CA LYS A 135 -0.49 -11.97 -2.50
C LYS A 135 -0.59 -12.25 -0.98
N PRO A 136 -1.77 -12.46 -0.37
CA PRO A 136 -1.85 -12.71 1.06
C PRO A 136 -1.14 -13.99 1.48
N GLU A 137 -1.21 -15.03 0.64
CA GLU A 137 -0.54 -16.30 0.90
C GLU A 137 0.98 -16.17 0.87
N ASN A 138 1.51 -15.46 -0.13
CA ASN A 138 2.92 -15.09 -0.23
C ASN A 138 3.40 -14.42 1.07
N GLN A 139 2.68 -13.41 1.52
CA GLN A 139 3.01 -12.71 2.76
C GLN A 139 2.93 -13.65 3.97
N ASN A 140 1.86 -14.43 4.11
CA ASN A 140 1.60 -15.26 5.27
C ASN A 140 2.59 -16.43 5.43
N HIS A 141 2.97 -17.12 4.34
CA HIS A 141 3.93 -18.22 4.46
C HIS A 141 5.36 -17.73 4.70
N ALA A 142 5.68 -16.51 4.26
CA ALA A 142 7.03 -15.96 4.32
C ALA A 142 7.29 -15.07 5.54
N ILE A 143 6.25 -14.57 6.21
CA ILE A 143 6.39 -13.68 7.37
C ILE A 143 7.25 -14.29 8.49
N ILE A 144 7.24 -15.62 8.63
CA ILE A 144 8.05 -16.36 9.61
C ILE A 144 9.57 -16.21 9.37
N PHE A 145 9.98 -15.89 8.14
CA PHE A 145 11.38 -15.70 7.75
C PHE A 145 11.87 -14.27 7.92
N THR A 146 10.97 -13.32 8.14
CA THR A 146 11.33 -11.92 8.44
C THR A 146 12.00 -11.82 9.81
N ARG A 147 12.89 -10.84 9.99
CA ARG A 147 13.65 -10.60 11.24
C ARG A 147 13.49 -9.15 11.69
N GLY A 148 13.84 -8.89 12.95
CA GLY A 148 13.73 -7.57 13.57
C GLY A 148 12.37 -7.33 14.26
N SER A 149 12.21 -6.11 14.77
CA SER A 149 10.98 -5.62 15.41
C SER A 149 9.98 -5.04 14.42
N ALA A 150 10.42 -4.64 13.23
CA ALA A 150 9.59 -4.03 12.21
C ALA A 150 9.61 -4.86 10.90
N VAL A 151 8.51 -4.82 10.15
CA VAL A 151 8.41 -5.42 8.82
C VAL A 151 7.70 -4.45 7.87
N GLN A 152 8.27 -4.23 6.69
CA GLN A 152 7.64 -3.41 5.64
C GLN A 152 7.17 -4.32 4.51
N THR A 153 5.95 -4.09 4.03
CA THR A 153 5.43 -4.73 2.81
C THR A 153 5.57 -3.77 1.64
N ILE A 154 6.16 -4.25 0.55
CA ILE A 154 6.27 -3.50 -0.71
C ILE A 154 5.87 -4.40 -1.87
N ASP A 155 5.18 -3.83 -2.86
CA ASP A 155 4.90 -4.52 -4.11
C ASP A 155 6.14 -4.55 -5.02
N MET A 156 6.17 -5.48 -5.96
CA MET A 156 7.32 -5.68 -6.86
C MET A 156 7.60 -4.48 -7.78
N ASN A 157 6.59 -3.64 -8.03
CA ASN A 157 6.69 -2.41 -8.82
C ASN A 157 7.05 -1.19 -7.95
N GLN A 158 7.48 -1.40 -6.71
CA GLN A 158 7.88 -0.33 -5.80
C GLN A 158 9.38 -0.35 -5.51
N ASP A 159 9.92 0.84 -5.34
CA ASP A 159 11.27 1.03 -4.83
C ASP A 159 11.37 2.32 -4.04
N ASN A 160 12.28 2.35 -3.08
CA ASN A 160 12.64 3.60 -2.42
C ASN A 160 13.55 4.45 -3.31
N TYR A 161 13.55 5.75 -3.07
CA TYR A 161 14.65 6.61 -3.48
C TYR A 161 15.77 6.52 -2.44
N PHE A 162 17.02 6.77 -2.84
CA PHE A 162 18.15 6.59 -1.93
C PHE A 162 18.09 7.54 -0.73
N GLU A 163 17.74 8.79 -0.98
CA GLU A 163 17.53 9.84 0.01
C GLU A 163 16.38 9.54 0.97
N GLU A 164 15.34 8.84 0.50
CA GLU A 164 14.20 8.42 1.33
C GLU A 164 14.59 7.25 2.23
N ALA A 165 15.41 6.33 1.72
CA ALA A 165 15.90 5.19 2.50
C ALA A 165 16.72 5.61 3.74
N LEU A 166 17.43 6.74 3.68
CA LEU A 166 18.16 7.30 4.82
C LEU A 166 17.24 7.71 5.98
N LYS A 167 15.97 8.02 5.70
CA LYS A 167 14.98 8.47 6.68
C LYS A 167 14.30 7.32 7.43
N MET A 168 14.52 6.07 7.02
CA MET A 168 13.88 4.90 7.64
C MET A 168 14.15 4.81 9.14
N ARG A 169 15.35 5.19 9.60
CA ARG A 169 15.64 5.23 11.04
C ARG A 169 14.70 6.17 11.80
N ASN A 170 14.39 7.34 11.24
CA ASN A 170 13.47 8.31 11.83
C ASN A 170 12.04 7.76 11.85
N LEU A 171 11.63 7.08 10.77
CA LEU A 171 10.32 6.43 10.70
C LEU A 171 10.19 5.36 11.78
N LEU A 172 11.20 4.51 11.99
CA LEU A 172 11.14 3.45 13.00
C LEU A 172 11.02 3.98 14.44
N GLU A 173 11.52 5.18 14.73
CA GLU A 173 11.34 5.82 16.05
C GLU A 173 9.87 6.21 16.32
N GLU A 174 9.05 6.39 15.28
CA GLU A 174 7.63 6.71 15.44
C GLU A 174 6.85 5.62 16.18
N PHE A 175 7.34 4.36 16.18
CA PHE A 175 6.74 3.29 17.00
C PHE A 175 6.81 3.58 18.51
N TYR A 176 7.75 4.43 18.95
CA TYR A 176 7.96 4.78 20.35
C TYR A 176 7.47 6.18 20.70
N HIS A 177 7.08 6.98 19.71
CA HIS A 177 6.52 8.31 19.94
C HIS A 177 5.04 8.26 20.35
N ASP A 178 4.63 9.27 21.11
CA ASP A 178 3.24 9.43 21.50
C ASP A 178 2.43 10.08 20.38
N HIS A 179 1.46 9.33 19.84
CA HIS A 179 0.50 9.78 18.83
C HIS A 179 -0.94 9.86 19.37
N GLY A 180 -1.09 9.94 20.69
CA GLY A 180 -2.31 10.32 21.41
C GLY A 180 -3.27 9.18 21.76
N ILE A 181 -3.17 8.00 21.14
CA ILE A 181 -3.98 6.83 21.52
C ILE A 181 -3.12 5.83 22.29
N ARG A 182 -2.20 5.19 21.56
CA ARG A 182 -1.31 4.11 22.00
C ARG A 182 -0.08 4.10 21.08
N PRO A 183 0.99 3.39 21.45
CA PRO A 183 2.10 3.12 20.55
C PRO A 183 1.59 2.63 19.19
N PRO A 184 2.07 3.21 18.08
CA PRO A 184 1.71 2.73 16.75
C PRO A 184 2.02 1.25 16.59
N THR A 185 1.21 0.59 15.80
CA THR A 185 1.44 -0.80 15.37
C THR A 185 1.60 -0.86 13.85
N ILE A 186 1.16 0.17 13.14
CA ILE A 186 1.36 0.36 11.70
C ILE A 186 1.71 1.83 11.48
N LEU A 187 2.85 2.08 10.85
CA LEU A 187 3.31 3.38 10.41
C LEU A 187 3.00 3.53 8.93
N GLY A 188 2.07 4.43 8.63
CA GLY A 188 1.68 4.74 7.27
C GLY A 188 2.72 5.54 6.52
N VAL A 189 2.99 5.19 5.27
CA VAL A 189 3.94 5.91 4.42
C VAL A 189 3.25 6.34 3.12
N ARG A 190 3.58 7.51 2.58
CA ARG A 190 3.01 7.98 1.31
C ARG A 190 3.69 7.33 0.10
N GLU A 191 2.92 7.17 -0.96
CA GLU A 191 3.41 6.66 -2.26
C GLU A 191 3.67 7.81 -3.23
N HIS A 192 4.66 7.66 -4.10
CA HIS A 192 4.91 8.57 -5.21
C HIS A 192 4.79 7.82 -6.55
N VAL A 193 3.74 8.13 -7.32
CA VAL A 193 3.50 7.51 -8.63
C VAL A 193 4.32 8.22 -9.70
N PHE A 194 5.47 7.63 -10.06
CA PHE A 194 6.41 8.24 -11.00
C PHE A 194 6.01 8.09 -12.48
N THR A 195 4.98 7.30 -12.80
CA THR A 195 4.46 7.14 -14.17
C THR A 195 3.41 8.18 -14.56
N GLY A 196 3.13 9.17 -13.70
CA GLY A 196 2.12 10.21 -13.94
C GLY A 196 2.36 11.09 -15.17
N SER A 197 3.61 11.23 -15.62
CA SER A 197 3.96 12.06 -16.78
C SER A 197 3.75 11.37 -18.14
N VAL A 198 3.35 10.10 -18.16
CA VAL A 198 3.28 9.29 -19.39
C VAL A 198 2.10 9.70 -20.29
N SER A 199 0.99 10.15 -19.72
CA SER A 199 -0.19 10.61 -20.46
C SER A 199 -1.07 11.53 -19.61
N SER A 200 -2.06 12.19 -20.21
CA SER A 200 -3.05 12.97 -19.47
C SER A 200 -3.86 12.10 -18.50
N LEU A 201 -4.24 10.90 -18.91
CA LEU A 201 -4.94 9.93 -18.06
C LEU A 201 -4.06 9.47 -16.88
N ALA A 202 -2.78 9.21 -17.15
CA ALA A 202 -1.79 8.90 -16.12
C ALA A 202 -1.65 10.03 -15.10
N SER A 203 -1.64 11.28 -15.59
CA SER A 203 -1.57 12.47 -14.75
C SER A 203 -2.79 12.57 -13.84
N PHE A 204 -4.02 12.44 -14.37
CA PHE A 204 -5.24 12.47 -13.55
C PHE A 204 -5.25 11.37 -12.47
N MET A 205 -4.90 10.14 -12.84
CA MET A 205 -4.80 9.02 -11.89
C MET A 205 -3.75 9.30 -10.81
N SER A 206 -2.55 9.73 -11.20
CA SER A 206 -1.47 10.06 -10.26
C SER A 206 -1.88 11.16 -9.29
N ASN A 207 -2.62 12.16 -9.77
CA ASN A 207 -3.11 13.26 -8.95
C ASN A 207 -4.20 12.81 -7.96
N GLN A 208 -5.12 11.96 -8.40
CA GLN A 208 -6.11 11.33 -7.52
C GLN A 208 -5.43 10.51 -6.42
N GLU A 209 -4.45 9.66 -6.79
CA GLU A 209 -3.67 8.89 -5.82
C GLU A 209 -2.90 9.80 -4.86
N THR A 210 -2.26 10.85 -5.36
CA THR A 210 -1.53 11.84 -4.55
C THR A 210 -2.44 12.48 -3.50
N SER A 211 -3.66 12.90 -3.89
CA SER A 211 -4.64 13.46 -2.94
C SER A 211 -5.05 12.45 -1.88
N PHE A 212 -5.18 11.18 -2.24
CA PHE A 212 -5.53 10.12 -1.30
C PHE A 212 -4.40 9.83 -0.32
N VAL A 213 -3.17 9.60 -0.82
CA VAL A 213 -2.01 9.19 0.00
C VAL A 213 -1.38 10.33 0.81
N THR A 214 -1.87 11.55 0.68
CA THR A 214 -1.47 12.73 1.48
C THR A 214 -2.64 13.21 2.33
N LEU A 215 -3.41 14.20 1.87
CA LEU A 215 -4.52 14.83 2.58
C LEU A 215 -5.53 13.81 3.11
N GLY A 216 -5.90 12.82 2.27
CA GLY A 216 -6.81 11.75 2.67
C GLY A 216 -6.27 10.96 3.85
N GLN A 217 -5.12 10.31 3.68
CA GLN A 217 -4.48 9.50 4.73
C GLN A 217 -4.17 10.30 6.00
N ARG A 218 -3.77 11.57 5.87
CA ARG A 218 -3.54 12.49 6.99
C ARG A 218 -4.79 12.64 7.85
N VAL A 219 -5.91 13.02 7.23
CA VAL A 219 -7.18 13.23 7.94
C VAL A 219 -7.71 11.93 8.54
N LEU A 220 -7.57 10.81 7.81
CA LEU A 220 -7.94 9.48 8.30
C LEU A 220 -7.11 9.06 9.53
N ALA A 221 -5.80 9.37 9.54
CA ALA A 221 -4.92 9.06 10.66
C ALA A 221 -5.09 10.03 11.83
N ASN A 222 -5.31 11.31 11.56
CA ASN A 222 -5.49 12.35 12.56
C ASN A 222 -6.27 13.55 11.97
N PRO A 223 -7.42 13.95 12.54
CA PRO A 223 -7.96 13.55 13.84
C PRO A 223 -8.91 12.35 13.81
N LEU A 224 -9.27 11.80 12.65
CA LEU A 224 -10.38 10.83 12.58
C LEU A 224 -10.07 9.47 13.20
N LYS A 225 -8.79 9.06 13.22
CA LYS A 225 -8.33 7.78 13.79
C LYS A 225 -9.08 6.58 13.19
N VAL A 226 -9.31 6.62 11.89
CA VAL A 226 -9.97 5.56 11.08
C VAL A 226 -9.12 5.11 9.89
N ARG A 227 -7.87 5.56 9.80
CA ARG A 227 -6.89 5.04 8.83
C ARG A 227 -6.71 3.54 9.01
N MET A 228 -6.67 2.83 7.89
CA MET A 228 -6.33 1.41 7.82
C MET A 228 -5.06 1.20 6.99
N HIS A 229 -4.61 -0.04 6.89
CA HIS A 229 -3.53 -0.42 6.00
C HIS A 229 -4.06 -0.58 4.57
N TYR A 230 -3.43 0.05 3.57
CA TYR A 230 -3.88 -0.01 2.17
C TYR A 230 -2.86 -0.74 1.27
N GLY A 231 -2.15 -1.72 1.82
CA GLY A 231 -1.29 -2.67 1.11
C GLY A 231 0.21 -2.40 1.22
N HIS A 232 0.60 -1.18 0.93
CA HIS A 232 1.99 -0.76 0.92
C HIS A 232 2.03 0.77 0.98
N PRO A 233 3.17 1.38 1.35
CA PRO A 233 4.41 0.79 1.79
C PRO A 233 4.55 0.87 3.31
N ASP A 234 3.46 0.63 4.04
CA ASP A 234 3.44 0.76 5.49
C ASP A 234 4.45 -0.16 6.20
N VAL A 235 4.93 0.30 7.35
CA VAL A 235 5.80 -0.46 8.25
C VAL A 235 4.98 -0.94 9.45
N PHE A 236 5.08 -2.22 9.77
CA PHE A 236 4.36 -2.87 10.86
C PHE A 236 5.27 -3.13 12.04
N ASP A 237 4.74 -3.01 13.27
CA ASP A 237 5.28 -3.71 14.43
C ASP A 237 5.11 -5.22 14.16
N ARG A 238 6.21 -5.87 13.85
CA ARG A 238 6.24 -7.28 13.48
C ARG A 238 5.79 -8.14 14.64
N VAL A 239 6.23 -7.87 15.87
CA VAL A 239 5.93 -8.70 17.05
C VAL A 239 4.43 -8.66 17.34
N PHE A 240 3.82 -7.47 17.21
CA PHE A 240 2.37 -7.32 17.33
C PHE A 240 1.62 -8.17 16.30
N HIS A 241 1.98 -8.06 15.02
CA HIS A 241 1.21 -8.66 13.92
C HIS A 241 1.39 -10.17 13.77
N ILE A 242 2.61 -10.70 13.93
CA ILE A 242 2.86 -12.16 13.83
C ILE A 242 2.11 -12.95 14.91
N THR A 243 1.78 -12.32 16.05
CA THR A 243 1.07 -12.95 17.17
C THR A 243 -0.44 -12.71 17.15
N ARG A 244 -0.97 -11.88 16.23
CA ARG A 244 -2.37 -11.39 16.28
C ARG A 244 -3.20 -11.58 15.01
N GLY A 245 -2.67 -12.28 14.02
CA GLY A 245 -3.42 -12.61 12.80
C GLY A 245 -2.72 -12.27 11.50
N GLY A 246 -1.44 -11.88 11.56
CA GLY A 246 -0.62 -11.61 10.38
C GLY A 246 -0.82 -10.19 9.84
N ILE A 247 -0.38 -10.01 8.59
CA ILE A 247 -0.35 -8.72 7.88
C ILE A 247 -1.27 -8.69 6.65
N SER A 248 -2.00 -9.78 6.40
CA SER A 248 -3.02 -9.86 5.36
C SER A 248 -3.94 -11.06 5.59
N LYS A 249 -5.15 -10.99 5.04
CA LYS A 249 -6.17 -12.03 5.22
C LYS A 249 -6.42 -12.82 3.94
N ALA A 250 -5.83 -14.00 3.86
CA ALA A 250 -6.08 -14.95 2.76
C ALA A 250 -7.51 -15.51 2.83
N SER A 251 -8.12 -15.70 1.65
CA SER A 251 -9.39 -16.40 1.51
C SER A 251 -9.58 -16.85 0.06
N ARG A 252 -10.43 -17.86 -0.13
CA ARG A 252 -10.63 -18.53 -1.43
C ARG A 252 -11.44 -17.73 -2.43
N VAL A 253 -12.41 -16.95 -1.95
CA VAL A 253 -13.41 -16.28 -2.81
C VAL A 253 -13.64 -14.85 -2.36
N ILE A 254 -13.71 -14.63 -1.04
CA ILE A 254 -13.97 -13.32 -0.43
C ILE A 254 -12.67 -12.68 0.05
N ASN A 255 -12.66 -11.38 0.31
CA ASN A 255 -11.51 -10.58 0.77
C ASN A 255 -10.49 -10.27 -0.33
N ILE A 256 -10.96 -9.81 -1.49
CA ILE A 256 -10.12 -9.34 -2.61
C ILE A 256 -9.17 -8.21 -2.19
N SER A 257 -9.58 -7.37 -1.22
CA SER A 257 -8.72 -6.39 -0.56
C SER A 257 -8.18 -6.98 0.74
N GLU A 258 -7.26 -7.92 0.64
CA GLU A 258 -6.70 -8.69 1.75
C GLU A 258 -5.94 -7.84 2.76
N ASP A 259 -5.29 -6.78 2.29
CA ASP A 259 -4.32 -5.99 3.06
C ASP A 259 -5.04 -5.15 4.13
N ILE A 260 -6.22 -4.61 3.81
CA ILE A 260 -6.99 -3.75 4.73
C ILE A 260 -7.40 -4.46 6.02
N TYR A 261 -7.53 -5.78 5.97
CA TYR A 261 -7.85 -6.59 7.14
C TYR A 261 -6.74 -6.56 8.18
N ALA A 262 -5.49 -6.26 7.82
CA ALA A 262 -4.43 -6.01 8.79
C ALA A 262 -4.70 -4.73 9.59
N GLY A 263 -5.19 -3.67 8.93
CA GLY A 263 -5.63 -2.45 9.59
C GLY A 263 -6.83 -2.67 10.50
N PHE A 264 -7.82 -3.45 10.05
CA PHE A 264 -8.96 -3.84 10.89
C PHE A 264 -8.50 -4.63 12.12
N ASN A 265 -7.63 -5.63 11.93
CA ASN A 265 -7.11 -6.45 13.02
C ASN A 265 -6.34 -5.59 14.02
N SER A 266 -5.42 -4.74 13.55
CA SER A 266 -4.69 -3.80 14.40
C SER A 266 -5.64 -2.97 15.26
N THR A 267 -6.63 -2.32 14.63
CA THR A 267 -7.62 -1.49 15.36
C THR A 267 -8.45 -2.30 16.36
N LEU A 268 -8.96 -3.47 15.96
CA LEU A 268 -9.72 -4.38 16.83
C LEU A 268 -8.88 -4.91 18.00
N ARG A 269 -7.58 -5.05 17.80
CA ARG A 269 -6.59 -5.43 18.81
C ARG A 269 -5.97 -4.24 19.51
N GLN A 270 -6.68 -3.10 19.48
CA GLN A 270 -6.31 -1.91 20.23
C GLN A 270 -5.00 -1.25 19.76
N GLY A 271 -4.48 -1.59 18.59
CA GLY A 271 -3.36 -0.93 17.94
C GLY A 271 -3.72 0.47 17.45
N ASN A 272 -2.68 1.27 17.21
CA ASN A 272 -2.78 2.60 16.61
C ASN A 272 -2.14 2.59 15.22
N ILE A 273 -2.75 3.29 14.27
CA ILE A 273 -2.30 3.37 12.87
C ILE A 273 -2.05 4.84 12.55
N THR A 274 -0.80 5.18 12.28
CA THR A 274 -0.36 6.56 12.00
C THR A 274 -0.04 6.75 10.52
N HIS A 275 0.29 7.98 10.12
CA HIS A 275 0.67 8.33 8.75
C HIS A 275 1.76 9.40 8.75
N HIS A 276 2.82 9.18 7.97
CA HIS A 276 4.03 10.01 7.94
C HIS A 276 4.39 10.34 6.49
N GLU A 277 4.45 11.64 6.18
CA GLU A 277 4.61 12.15 4.81
C GLU A 277 6.03 12.65 4.50
N TYR A 278 6.92 12.72 5.50
CA TYR A 278 8.31 13.15 5.29
C TYR A 278 9.18 12.10 4.59
N ILE A 279 8.66 10.87 4.45
CA ILE A 279 9.25 9.75 3.73
C ILE A 279 8.27 9.23 2.69
N GLN A 280 8.77 8.80 1.54
CA GLN A 280 7.94 8.27 0.45
C GLN A 280 8.60 7.12 -0.31
N VAL A 281 7.78 6.25 -0.90
CA VAL A 281 8.23 5.15 -1.76
C VAL A 281 7.70 5.34 -3.17
N GLY A 282 8.58 5.17 -4.17
CA GLY A 282 8.21 5.25 -5.57
C GLY A 282 7.39 4.02 -6.00
N LYS A 283 6.35 4.24 -6.81
CA LYS A 283 5.50 3.18 -7.35
C LYS A 283 5.28 3.35 -8.85
N GLY A 284 5.55 2.29 -9.59
CA GLY A 284 5.19 2.20 -11.00
C GLY A 284 3.73 1.80 -11.16
N ARG A 285 2.95 2.56 -11.93
CA ARG A 285 1.56 2.23 -12.26
C ARG A 285 1.40 2.01 -13.75
N ASP A 286 0.62 1.01 -14.10
CA ASP A 286 0.05 0.87 -15.44
C ASP A 286 -1.08 1.87 -15.61
N VAL A 287 -0.97 2.72 -16.63
CA VAL A 287 -1.80 3.91 -16.80
C VAL A 287 -2.73 3.82 -18.02
N GLY A 288 -2.94 2.61 -18.54
CA GLY A 288 -3.93 2.36 -19.57
C GLY A 288 -5.35 2.34 -19.00
N LEU A 289 -6.33 2.86 -19.75
CA LEU A 289 -7.72 2.99 -19.27
C LEU A 289 -8.31 1.67 -18.81
N ASN A 290 -8.07 0.58 -19.55
CA ASN A 290 -8.56 -0.75 -19.18
C ASN A 290 -7.92 -1.24 -17.88
N GLN A 291 -6.61 -1.02 -17.70
CA GLN A 291 -5.91 -1.38 -16.47
C GLN A 291 -6.41 -0.58 -15.27
N ILE A 292 -6.64 0.72 -15.44
CA ILE A 292 -7.22 1.59 -14.40
C ILE A 292 -8.64 1.11 -14.04
N ALA A 293 -9.48 0.82 -15.03
CA ALA A 293 -10.84 0.35 -14.79
C ALA A 293 -10.88 -0.99 -14.04
N VAL A 294 -10.01 -1.94 -14.39
CA VAL A 294 -9.88 -3.22 -13.68
C VAL A 294 -9.38 -3.02 -12.26
N PHE A 295 -8.43 -2.11 -12.05
CA PHE A 295 -7.92 -1.76 -10.72
C PHE A 295 -9.02 -1.16 -9.84
N GLU A 296 -9.71 -0.13 -10.29
CA GLU A 296 -10.81 0.51 -9.56
C GLU A 296 -11.95 -0.48 -9.28
N GLY A 297 -12.27 -1.35 -10.25
CA GLY A 297 -13.23 -2.43 -10.08
C GLY A 297 -12.83 -3.42 -8.98
N LYS A 298 -11.53 -3.75 -8.87
CA LYS A 298 -11.00 -4.61 -7.79
C LYS A 298 -11.16 -3.94 -6.43
N VAL A 299 -10.83 -2.65 -6.31
CA VAL A 299 -10.95 -1.90 -5.05
C VAL A 299 -12.42 -1.76 -4.63
N ALA A 300 -13.31 -1.41 -5.56
CA ALA A 300 -14.73 -1.29 -5.30
C ALA A 300 -15.36 -2.63 -4.87
N SER A 301 -15.03 -3.72 -5.56
CA SER A 301 -15.53 -5.06 -5.23
C SER A 301 -15.03 -5.51 -3.85
N GLY A 302 -13.74 -5.34 -3.58
CA GLY A 302 -13.16 -5.67 -2.27
C GLY A 302 -13.76 -4.83 -1.13
N ASN A 303 -14.13 -3.58 -1.39
CA ASN A 303 -14.86 -2.75 -0.42
C ASN A 303 -16.29 -3.25 -0.17
N GLY A 304 -17.00 -3.68 -1.21
CA GLY A 304 -18.31 -4.33 -1.09
C GLY A 304 -18.25 -5.61 -0.25
N GLU A 305 -17.22 -6.43 -0.44
CA GLU A 305 -17.00 -7.65 0.36
C GLU A 305 -16.72 -7.35 1.84
N GLN A 306 -16.01 -6.25 2.14
CA GLN A 306 -15.73 -5.84 3.52
C GLN A 306 -17.03 -5.64 4.32
N VAL A 307 -18.09 -5.11 3.70
CA VAL A 307 -19.40 -4.89 4.35
C VAL A 307 -19.95 -6.16 5.00
N LEU A 308 -19.71 -7.31 4.38
CA LEU A 308 -20.16 -8.62 4.87
C LEU A 308 -19.23 -9.24 5.92
N SER A 309 -18.10 -8.61 6.20
CA SER A 309 -17.10 -9.16 7.08
C SER A 309 -17.45 -8.97 8.55
N ARG A 310 -17.11 -9.99 9.36
CA ARG A 310 -17.20 -9.90 10.83
C ARG A 310 -16.30 -8.80 11.40
N ASP A 311 -15.24 -8.44 10.69
CA ASP A 311 -14.30 -7.40 11.12
C ASP A 311 -14.97 -6.02 11.09
N ILE A 312 -15.71 -5.69 10.03
CA ILE A 312 -16.52 -4.46 9.96
C ILE A 312 -17.61 -4.45 11.02
N TYR A 313 -18.32 -5.58 11.23
CA TYR A 313 -19.33 -5.67 12.29
C TYR A 313 -18.74 -5.34 13.68
N ARG A 314 -17.57 -5.90 14.00
CA ARG A 314 -16.89 -5.64 15.28
C ARG A 314 -16.35 -4.22 15.39
N LEU A 315 -15.82 -3.66 14.31
CA LEU A 315 -15.37 -2.27 14.27
C LEU A 315 -16.54 -1.32 14.55
N GLY A 316 -17.70 -1.57 13.92
CA GLY A 316 -18.92 -0.79 14.16
C GLY A 316 -19.41 -0.83 15.60
N GLN A 317 -19.15 -1.91 16.35
CA GLN A 317 -19.46 -1.99 17.78
C GLN A 317 -18.46 -1.26 18.69
N LEU A 318 -17.22 -1.05 18.22
CA LEU A 318 -16.15 -0.47 19.02
C LEU A 318 -15.89 1.00 18.72
N PHE A 319 -16.29 1.49 17.55
CA PHE A 319 -16.20 2.90 17.22
C PHE A 319 -17.28 3.71 17.95
N ASP A 320 -16.89 4.90 18.41
CA ASP A 320 -17.84 5.93 18.76
C ASP A 320 -18.59 6.43 17.51
N PHE A 321 -19.64 7.22 17.73
CA PHE A 321 -20.49 7.73 16.66
C PHE A 321 -19.70 8.45 15.55
N PHE A 322 -18.73 9.30 15.92
CA PHE A 322 -17.98 10.11 14.96
C PHE A 322 -16.99 9.28 14.15
N ARG A 323 -16.29 8.33 14.80
CA ARG A 323 -15.40 7.39 14.13
C ARG A 323 -16.18 6.43 13.24
N MET A 324 -17.33 5.95 13.68
CA MET A 324 -18.20 5.10 12.87
C MET A 324 -18.70 5.84 11.63
N LEU A 325 -19.18 7.08 11.78
CA LEU A 325 -19.62 7.90 10.66
C LEU A 325 -18.49 8.19 9.67
N SER A 326 -17.32 8.56 10.20
CA SER A 326 -16.12 8.81 9.41
C SER A 326 -15.72 7.56 8.61
N PHE A 327 -15.59 6.42 9.29
CA PHE A 327 -15.22 5.15 8.69
C PHE A 327 -16.24 4.68 7.64
N TYR A 328 -17.54 4.92 7.85
CA TYR A 328 -18.56 4.64 6.84
C TYR A 328 -18.29 5.43 5.56
N PHE A 329 -18.18 6.76 5.64
CA PHE A 329 -18.02 7.58 4.44
C PHE A 329 -16.65 7.45 3.77
N THR A 330 -15.62 7.02 4.49
CA THR A 330 -14.26 6.89 3.95
C THR A 330 -13.88 5.47 3.56
N THR A 331 -14.72 4.47 3.88
CA THR A 331 -14.44 3.06 3.58
C THR A 331 -15.68 2.42 3.00
N VAL A 332 -16.46 1.68 3.78
CA VAL A 332 -17.50 0.76 3.26
C VAL A 332 -18.69 1.46 2.59
N GLY A 333 -19.00 2.69 2.98
CA GLY A 333 -20.06 3.49 2.40
C GLY A 333 -19.62 4.29 1.17
N PHE A 334 -18.31 4.51 0.98
CA PHE A 334 -17.80 5.39 -0.06
C PHE A 334 -18.27 4.97 -1.47
N TYR A 335 -18.03 3.71 -1.85
CA TYR A 335 -18.38 3.21 -3.17
C TYR A 335 -19.90 3.10 -3.36
N PHE A 336 -20.65 2.79 -2.30
CA PHE A 336 -22.11 2.77 -2.33
C PHE A 336 -22.69 4.18 -2.58
N CYS A 337 -22.23 5.19 -1.81
CA CYS A 337 -22.63 6.58 -2.00
C CYS A 337 -22.23 7.11 -3.38
N THR A 338 -21.05 6.73 -3.86
CA THR A 338 -20.57 7.09 -5.21
C THR A 338 -21.47 6.50 -6.28
N MET A 339 -21.84 5.22 -6.17
CA MET A 339 -22.77 4.57 -7.09
C MET A 339 -24.14 5.28 -7.09
N LEU A 340 -24.72 5.57 -5.93
CA LEU A 340 -26.00 6.30 -5.83
C LEU A 340 -25.93 7.68 -6.47
N THR A 341 -24.81 8.37 -6.28
CA THR A 341 -24.54 9.69 -6.88
C THR A 341 -24.53 9.58 -8.41
N VAL A 342 -23.76 8.63 -8.95
CA VAL A 342 -23.68 8.39 -10.40
C VAL A 342 -25.05 8.01 -10.99
N LEU A 343 -25.80 7.11 -10.33
CA LEU A 343 -27.15 6.73 -10.76
C LEU A 343 -28.11 7.92 -10.77
N THR A 344 -28.03 8.79 -9.76
CA THR A 344 -28.85 10.00 -9.69
C THR A 344 -28.52 10.97 -10.81
N VAL A 345 -27.23 11.12 -11.14
CA VAL A 345 -26.77 11.90 -12.30
C VAL A 345 -27.34 11.34 -13.60
N TYR A 346 -27.30 10.01 -13.79
CA TYR A 346 -27.88 9.36 -14.97
C TYR A 346 -29.39 9.58 -15.07
N ILE A 347 -30.14 9.32 -13.99
CA ILE A 347 -31.59 9.51 -13.93
C ILE A 347 -31.93 10.98 -14.26
N PHE A 348 -31.19 11.92 -13.70
CA PHE A 348 -31.39 13.34 -13.98
C PHE A 348 -31.11 13.68 -15.45
N LEU A 349 -29.98 13.24 -16.02
CA LEU A 349 -29.60 13.53 -17.39
C LEU A 349 -30.59 12.93 -18.39
N TYR A 350 -30.94 11.66 -18.25
CA TYR A 350 -31.93 11.01 -19.11
C TYR A 350 -33.33 11.59 -18.91
N GLY A 351 -33.70 11.93 -17.67
CA GLY A 351 -34.93 12.65 -17.36
C GLY A 351 -34.97 14.03 -18.05
N LYS A 352 -33.85 14.75 -18.09
CA LYS A 352 -33.74 16.03 -18.79
C LYS A 352 -33.89 15.89 -20.30
N ILE A 353 -33.23 14.89 -20.90
CA ILE A 353 -33.39 14.59 -22.33
C ILE A 353 -34.85 14.27 -22.63
N TYR A 354 -35.51 13.44 -21.81
CA TYR A 354 -36.93 13.14 -21.95
C TYR A 354 -37.80 14.39 -21.87
N LEU A 355 -37.61 15.23 -20.85
CA LEU A 355 -38.37 16.47 -20.68
C LEU A 355 -38.18 17.44 -21.86
N ALA A 356 -36.96 17.51 -22.41
CA ALA A 356 -36.65 18.36 -23.56
C ALA A 356 -37.30 17.85 -24.86
N LEU A 357 -37.25 16.53 -25.11
CA LEU A 357 -37.78 15.94 -26.34
C LEU A 357 -39.30 15.77 -26.33
N SER A 358 -39.93 15.63 -25.17
CA SER A 358 -41.38 15.45 -25.04
C SER A 358 -42.19 16.75 -25.03
N GLY A 359 -41.53 17.92 -24.97
CA GLY A 359 -42.19 19.22 -24.75
C GLY A 359 -42.75 19.39 -23.32
N ALA A 360 -42.72 18.35 -22.48
CA ALA A 360 -43.17 18.42 -21.10
C ALA A 360 -42.31 19.38 -20.27
N GLY A 361 -41.01 19.47 -20.57
CA GLY A 361 -40.10 20.41 -19.90
C GLY A 361 -40.52 21.88 -20.09
N GLU A 362 -40.92 22.25 -21.31
CA GLU A 362 -41.37 23.61 -21.62
C GLU A 362 -42.69 23.93 -20.90
N SER A 363 -43.67 23.02 -20.95
CA SER A 363 -44.95 23.19 -20.26
C SER A 363 -44.79 23.29 -18.72
N ILE A 364 -43.89 22.51 -18.13
CA ILE A 364 -43.60 22.57 -16.69
C ILE A 364 -42.92 23.90 -16.34
N MET A 365 -42.00 24.38 -17.18
CA MET A 365 -41.29 25.65 -16.96
C MET A 365 -42.26 26.84 -17.06
N GLU A 366 -43.16 26.84 -18.04
CA GLU A 366 -44.18 27.87 -18.21
C GLU A 366 -45.11 27.93 -16.99
N LYS A 367 -45.60 26.77 -16.53
CA LYS A 367 -46.40 26.67 -15.30
C LYS A 367 -45.63 27.13 -14.06
N ALA A 368 -44.33 26.79 -13.95
CA ALA A 368 -43.50 27.21 -12.83
C ALA A 368 -43.36 28.73 -12.77
N ASN A 369 -43.18 29.37 -13.93
CA ASN A 369 -43.09 30.83 -14.05
C ASN A 369 -44.42 31.53 -13.72
N VAL A 370 -45.55 30.98 -14.20
CA VAL A 370 -46.88 31.50 -13.88
C VAL A 370 -47.19 31.39 -12.39
N LEU A 371 -46.81 30.27 -11.76
CA LEU A 371 -47.01 30.03 -10.33
C LEU A 371 -45.95 30.67 -9.43
N GLN A 372 -44.97 31.39 -10.01
CA GLN A 372 -43.78 31.91 -9.32
C GLN A 372 -43.08 30.88 -8.41
N ASN A 373 -43.07 29.61 -8.82
CA ASN A 373 -42.49 28.53 -8.02
C ASN A 373 -40.97 28.45 -8.23
N THR A 374 -40.23 29.25 -7.48
CA THR A 374 -38.77 29.35 -7.56
C THR A 374 -38.08 28.01 -7.29
N ALA A 375 -38.64 27.17 -6.42
CA ALA A 375 -38.08 25.86 -6.09
C ALA A 375 -38.16 24.90 -7.28
N LEU A 376 -39.26 24.90 -8.03
CA LEU A 376 -39.43 24.07 -9.22
C LEU A 376 -38.51 24.54 -10.35
N THR A 377 -38.38 25.86 -10.56
CA THR A 377 -37.44 26.42 -11.54
C THR A 377 -35.99 26.07 -11.19
N ALA A 378 -35.61 26.12 -9.90
CA ALA A 378 -34.27 25.75 -9.44
C ALA A 378 -34.00 24.24 -9.57
N ALA A 379 -34.96 23.37 -9.23
CA ALA A 379 -34.83 21.92 -9.37
C ALA A 379 -34.71 21.48 -10.84
N LEU A 380 -35.27 22.26 -11.77
CA LEU A 380 -35.11 22.05 -13.21
C LEU A 380 -33.80 22.63 -13.75
N ASN A 381 -33.03 23.36 -12.96
CA ASN A 381 -31.77 23.94 -13.41
C ASN A 381 -30.64 22.90 -13.35
N THR A 382 -29.92 22.75 -14.46
CA THR A 382 -28.79 21.80 -14.62
C THR A 382 -27.60 22.14 -13.71
N GLN A 383 -27.58 23.33 -13.11
CA GLN A 383 -26.51 23.79 -12.20
C GLN A 383 -26.28 22.86 -10.99
N PHE A 384 -27.31 22.15 -10.53
CA PHE A 384 -27.18 21.20 -9.42
C PHE A 384 -26.25 20.01 -9.73
N LEU A 385 -26.20 19.57 -11.00
CA LEU A 385 -25.28 18.51 -11.43
C LEU A 385 -23.81 18.95 -11.38
N PHE A 386 -23.54 20.19 -11.79
CA PHE A 386 -22.18 20.73 -11.75
C PHE A 386 -21.66 20.86 -10.33
N GLN A 387 -22.53 21.17 -9.36
CA GLN A 387 -22.13 21.28 -7.95
C GLN A 387 -21.60 19.95 -7.41
N ILE A 388 -22.28 18.83 -7.68
CA ILE A 388 -21.87 17.51 -7.18
C ILE A 388 -20.47 17.12 -7.68
N GLY A 389 -20.19 17.32 -8.97
CA GLY A 389 -18.88 17.01 -9.56
C GLY A 389 -17.77 17.99 -9.12
N VAL A 390 -18.11 19.25 -8.86
CA VAL A 390 -17.14 20.23 -8.36
C VAL A 390 -16.76 19.91 -6.91
N PHE A 391 -17.71 19.53 -6.05
CA PHE A 391 -17.42 19.20 -4.65
C PHE A 391 -16.46 18.02 -4.49
N THR A 392 -16.55 17.01 -5.36
CA THR A 392 -15.62 15.86 -5.32
C THR A 392 -14.22 16.22 -5.80
N ALA A 393 -14.07 17.27 -6.62
CA ALA A 393 -12.77 17.74 -7.10
C ALA A 393 -12.04 18.69 -6.12
N ILE A 394 -12.73 19.25 -5.13
CA ILE A 394 -12.15 20.22 -4.16
C ILE A 394 -10.89 19.69 -3.47
N PRO A 395 -10.86 18.47 -2.90
CA PRO A 395 -9.67 17.96 -2.21
C PRO A 395 -8.45 17.91 -3.15
N MET A 396 -8.66 17.48 -4.40
CA MET A 396 -7.60 17.43 -5.40
C MET A 396 -7.08 18.83 -5.76
N ILE A 397 -7.98 19.81 -5.93
CA ILE A 397 -7.62 21.22 -6.20
C ILE A 397 -6.80 21.81 -5.05
N LEU A 398 -7.24 21.60 -3.80
CA LEU A 398 -6.52 22.05 -2.61
C LEU A 398 -5.15 21.37 -2.50
N GLY A 399 -5.08 20.07 -2.78
CA GLY A 399 -3.84 19.32 -2.84
C GLY A 399 -2.85 19.92 -3.84
N PHE A 400 -3.31 20.27 -5.04
CA PHE A 400 -2.47 20.93 -6.05
C PHE A 400 -1.93 22.28 -5.61
N ILE A 401 -2.78 23.11 -5.00
CA ILE A 401 -2.36 24.43 -4.52
C ILE A 401 -1.26 24.29 -3.46
N LEU A 402 -1.38 23.30 -2.59
CA LEU A 402 -0.40 23.04 -1.52
C LEU A 402 0.93 22.45 -2.06
N GLU A 403 0.86 21.47 -2.95
CA GLU A 403 2.05 20.74 -3.46
C GLU A 403 2.80 21.52 -4.55
N GLN A 404 2.08 22.12 -5.51
CA GLN A 404 2.69 22.76 -6.67
C GLN A 404 2.81 24.28 -6.53
N GLY A 405 2.12 24.86 -5.55
CA GLY A 405 2.02 26.30 -5.34
C GLY A 405 0.95 26.94 -6.24
N PHE A 406 0.26 27.95 -5.69
CA PHE A 406 -0.87 28.63 -6.33
C PHE A 406 -0.60 29.13 -7.76
N LEU A 407 0.60 29.66 -8.03
CA LEU A 407 0.95 30.26 -9.32
C LEU A 407 1.24 29.25 -10.45
N ARG A 408 1.52 27.98 -10.12
CA ARG A 408 1.73 26.92 -11.12
C ARG A 408 0.42 26.28 -11.58
N VAL A 409 -0.59 26.25 -10.71
CA VAL A 409 -1.91 25.65 -11.00
C VAL A 409 -2.63 26.38 -12.15
N HIS A 410 -2.39 27.68 -12.35
CA HIS A 410 -3.01 28.46 -13.44
C HIS A 410 -2.48 28.17 -14.86
N ARG A 411 -1.52 27.26 -15.04
CA ARG A 411 -0.98 26.86 -16.36
C ARG A 411 -1.48 25.49 -16.84
N LEU A 412 -2.35 24.84 -16.08
CA LEU A 412 -3.15 23.66 -16.48
C LEU A 412 -4.55 24.13 -16.88
#